data_AF-A0A9D6KB99-F1
#
_entry.id   AF-A0A9D6KB99-F1
#
_cell.length_a   1.000
_cell.length_b   1.000
_cell.length_c   1.000
_cell.angle_alpha   90.00
_cell.angle_beta   90.00
_cell.angle_gamma   90.00
#
_symmetry.space_group_name_H-M   'P 1'
#
loop_
_entity.id
_entity.type
_entity.pdbx_description
1 polymer ?
#
loop_
_entity_poly.entity_id
_entity_poly.type
_entity_poly.pdbx_seq_one_letter_code
_entity_poly.pdbx_strand_id
1 'polypeptide(L)'
;MKALLQLVAFGFAVALATPAAAHVGLRYPPSRYGDNVLKSGPCGIAGGARTSHVTVLEPGASITVVWDEYVNHPGHFRLSFDAEGDNGFVDPKCLNGCSTTSPKIELYSNDSVLLDGIADTPYGGVSGAQITLPDIECDRCTLQLIQVMYDKPPYVTPGNDIYYQCADLVLRRSVALPTPTPSPTMSPSPELPTPTSSPTAPPSATPPTPVRCVGDCDQDGAVKVDELILGVNIALGITAIDVCPSFDANSDDAVTVDDLIAALNRAMSDCATAAQL
;
A
#
# COMPACT_ATOMS: atom_id res chain seq x y z
N MET A 1 48.00 12.65 56.02
CA MET A 1 46.58 12.94 55.74
C MET A 1 46.40 12.90 54.23
N LYS A 2 45.70 11.86 53.71
CA LYS A 2 45.39 11.69 52.29
C LYS A 2 44.25 12.65 51.92
N ALA A 3 44.42 13.50 50.92
CA ALA A 3 43.31 14.20 50.28
C ALA A 3 43.13 13.65 48.87
N LEU A 4 41.93 13.12 48.66
CA LEU A 4 41.48 12.27 47.56
C LEU A 4 41.22 13.16 46.31
N LEU A 5 41.88 12.85 45.19
CA LEU A 5 41.62 13.50 43.90
C LEU A 5 40.36 12.85 43.28
N GLN A 6 39.22 13.55 43.32
CA GLN A 6 37.99 13.09 42.66
C GLN A 6 38.06 13.43 41.16
N LEU A 7 38.19 12.42 40.31
CA LEU A 7 37.91 12.54 38.88
C LEU A 7 36.40 12.67 38.69
N VAL A 8 35.94 13.83 38.21
CA VAL A 8 34.59 14.02 37.70
C VAL A 8 34.59 13.57 36.24
N ALA A 9 34.06 12.37 35.98
CA ALA A 9 33.81 11.90 34.62
C ALA A 9 32.56 12.60 34.07
N PHE A 10 32.75 13.53 33.12
CA PHE A 10 31.66 14.06 32.31
C PHE A 10 31.22 12.99 31.31
N GLY A 11 30.14 12.27 31.64
CA GLY A 11 29.46 11.38 30.70
C GLY A 11 28.76 12.19 29.62
N PHE A 12 29.27 12.14 28.40
CA PHE A 12 28.61 12.74 27.23
C PHE A 12 27.50 11.79 26.78
N ALA A 13 26.27 12.05 27.21
CA ALA A 13 25.10 11.31 26.75
C ALA A 13 24.79 11.73 25.31
N VAL A 14 25.13 10.86 24.34
CA VAL A 14 24.69 11.01 22.96
C VAL A 14 23.20 10.66 22.93
N ALA A 15 22.34 11.69 22.91
CA ALA A 15 20.93 11.51 22.63
C ALA A 15 20.79 11.13 21.14
N LEU A 16 20.53 9.85 20.88
CA LEU A 16 20.10 9.41 19.55
C LEU A 16 18.70 10.00 19.32
N ALA A 17 18.61 11.02 18.48
CA ALA A 17 17.33 11.53 18.02
C ALA A 17 16.68 10.45 17.16
N THR A 18 15.69 9.75 17.71
CA THR A 18 14.76 8.96 16.91
C THR A 18 14.12 9.89 15.87
N PRO A 19 14.04 9.50 14.59
CA PRO A 19 13.26 10.28 13.64
C PRO A 19 11.86 10.45 14.22
N ALA A 20 11.42 11.70 14.37
CA ALA A 20 10.05 11.98 14.78
C ALA A 20 9.16 11.45 13.66
N ALA A 21 8.56 10.28 13.88
CA ALA A 21 7.62 9.69 12.94
C ALA A 21 6.54 10.73 12.62
N ALA A 22 6.26 10.91 11.34
CA ALA A 22 5.14 11.72 10.90
C ALA A 22 3.83 11.23 11.52
N HIS A 23 2.83 12.10 11.63
CA HIS A 23 1.60 11.76 12.36
C HIS A 23 0.62 10.96 11.49
N VAL A 24 0.52 11.31 10.19
CA VAL A 24 -0.28 10.57 9.20
C VAL A 24 0.53 10.36 7.91
N GLY A 25 0.49 9.15 7.35
CA GLY A 25 1.18 8.78 6.11
C GLY A 25 0.25 8.07 5.14
N LEU A 26 0.05 8.65 3.95
CA LEU A 26 -0.78 8.02 2.92
C LEU A 26 -0.03 6.85 2.27
N ARG A 27 -0.55 5.62 2.44
CA ARG A 27 0.03 4.38 1.91
C ARG A 27 -0.42 4.10 0.49
N TYR A 28 -1.73 4.20 0.24
CA TYR A 28 -2.31 3.93 -1.06
C TYR A 28 -3.46 4.89 -1.38
N PRO A 29 -3.44 5.54 -2.55
CA PRO A 29 -2.30 5.63 -3.47
C PRO A 29 -1.09 6.30 -2.78
N PRO A 30 0.18 5.96 -3.12
CA PRO A 30 1.33 6.40 -2.34
C PRO A 30 1.46 7.93 -2.22
N SER A 31 1.90 8.39 -1.04
CA SER A 31 2.17 9.81 -0.81
C SER A 31 3.19 10.40 -1.79
N ARG A 32 2.90 11.62 -2.24
CA ARG A 32 3.74 12.46 -3.10
C ARG A 32 5.13 12.70 -2.50
N TYR A 33 5.23 12.96 -1.20
CA TYR A 33 6.49 13.32 -0.53
C TYR A 33 6.87 12.38 0.61
N GLY A 34 6.16 11.25 0.72
CA GLY A 34 6.28 10.34 1.85
C GLY A 34 5.51 10.82 3.09
N ASP A 35 5.62 10.05 4.15
CA ASP A 35 4.93 10.25 5.42
C ASP A 35 5.37 11.55 6.13
N ASN A 36 6.66 11.90 6.10
CA ASN A 36 7.27 12.96 6.93
C ASN A 36 6.95 14.41 6.53
N VAL A 37 6.16 14.63 5.47
CA VAL A 37 5.92 15.95 4.91
C VAL A 37 4.41 16.22 4.84
N LEU A 38 3.88 16.89 5.87
CA LEU A 38 2.43 16.95 6.09
C LEU A 38 1.88 18.23 6.75
N LYS A 39 2.72 19.24 7.04
CA LYS A 39 2.32 20.41 7.86
C LYS A 39 1.88 21.64 7.07
N SER A 40 2.07 21.64 5.75
CA SER A 40 1.68 22.77 4.90
C SER A 40 0.64 22.35 3.88
N GLY A 41 -0.51 23.04 3.84
CA GLY A 41 -1.50 22.80 2.81
C GLY A 41 -1.00 23.18 1.40
N PRO A 42 -1.55 22.55 0.35
CA PRO A 42 -2.54 21.46 0.39
C PRO A 42 -1.92 20.06 0.46
N CYS A 43 -0.61 19.91 0.22
CA CYS A 43 0.02 18.60 0.00
C CYS A 43 1.29 18.37 0.83
N GLY A 44 1.34 18.94 2.04
CA GLY A 44 2.47 18.81 2.96
C GLY A 44 3.58 19.86 2.79
N ILE A 45 3.80 20.34 1.56
CA ILE A 45 4.74 21.42 1.20
C ILE A 45 3.98 22.58 0.57
N ALA A 46 4.15 23.80 1.11
CA ALA A 46 3.61 25.00 0.51
C ALA A 46 4.20 25.23 -0.89
N GLY A 47 3.36 25.26 -1.93
CA GLY A 47 3.78 25.41 -3.31
C GLY A 47 4.61 24.23 -3.84
N GLY A 48 4.49 23.05 -3.22
CA GLY A 48 5.19 21.84 -3.65
C GLY A 48 4.82 21.42 -5.07
N ALA A 49 5.81 20.98 -5.84
CA ALA A 49 5.61 20.48 -7.20
C ALA A 49 5.11 19.02 -7.22
N ARG A 50 4.20 18.71 -8.14
CA ARG A 50 3.84 17.32 -8.47
C ARG A 50 5.07 16.49 -8.80
N THR A 51 5.04 15.21 -8.45
CA THR A 51 6.18 14.30 -8.63
C THR A 51 5.97 13.36 -9.82
N SER A 52 6.99 12.56 -10.13
CA SER A 52 6.90 11.43 -11.06
C SER A 52 6.32 10.17 -10.41
N HIS A 53 6.04 10.16 -9.10
CA HIS A 53 5.47 9.03 -8.39
C HIS A 53 3.95 9.02 -8.58
N VAL A 54 3.51 8.49 -9.71
CA VAL A 54 2.12 8.54 -10.15
C VAL A 54 1.47 7.17 -10.07
N THR A 55 0.25 7.11 -9.54
CA THR A 55 -0.61 5.92 -9.63
C THR A 55 -1.58 6.04 -10.79
N VAL A 56 -1.57 5.07 -11.70
CA VAL A 56 -2.52 5.02 -12.83
C VAL A 56 -3.73 4.18 -12.43
N LEU A 57 -4.93 4.74 -12.53
CA LEU A 57 -6.19 4.09 -12.19
C LEU A 57 -7.22 4.29 -13.31
N GLU A 58 -8.30 3.50 -13.27
CA GLU A 58 -9.41 3.66 -14.20
C GLU A 58 -10.37 4.77 -13.72
N PRO A 59 -10.90 5.60 -14.63
CA PRO A 59 -12.02 6.49 -14.32
C PRO A 59 -13.19 5.71 -13.70
N GLY A 60 -13.85 6.28 -12.68
CA GLY A 60 -14.98 5.62 -12.02
C GLY A 60 -14.60 4.44 -11.12
N ALA A 61 -13.32 4.12 -10.97
CA ALA A 61 -12.89 3.00 -10.13
C ALA A 61 -13.27 3.22 -8.66
N SER A 62 -13.75 2.15 -8.02
CA SER A 62 -13.88 2.09 -6.56
C SER A 62 -12.55 1.62 -5.98
N ILE A 63 -11.90 2.46 -5.18
CA ILE A 63 -10.61 2.16 -4.55
C ILE A 63 -10.72 2.27 -3.03
N THR A 64 -9.92 1.48 -2.32
CA THR A 64 -9.70 1.67 -0.89
C THR A 64 -8.47 2.53 -0.70
N VAL A 65 -8.65 3.76 -0.22
CA VAL A 65 -7.55 4.62 0.19
C VAL A 65 -7.06 4.15 1.55
N VAL A 66 -5.76 4.01 1.73
CA VAL A 66 -5.14 3.45 2.94
C VAL A 66 -4.10 4.42 3.48
N TRP A 67 -4.10 4.63 4.79
CA TRP A 67 -3.12 5.46 5.48
C TRP A 67 -2.70 4.87 6.82
N ASP A 68 -1.52 5.26 7.27
CA ASP A 68 -1.08 5.11 8.64
C ASP A 68 -1.40 6.37 9.43
N GLU A 69 -1.83 6.19 10.67
CA GLU A 69 -1.71 7.18 11.71
C GLU A 69 -0.71 6.70 12.77
N TYR A 70 0.52 7.21 12.71
CA TYR A 70 1.58 6.77 13.63
C TYR A 70 1.44 7.41 15.01
N VAL A 71 0.79 8.58 15.09
CA VAL A 71 0.51 9.30 16.33
C VAL A 71 -0.95 9.70 16.33
N ASN A 72 -1.71 9.10 17.26
CA ASN A 72 -3.15 9.28 17.35
C ASN A 72 -3.53 10.73 17.71
N HIS A 73 -4.31 11.38 16.85
CA HIS A 73 -4.94 12.67 17.14
C HIS A 73 -6.46 12.58 17.01
N PRO A 74 -7.21 12.82 18.12
CA PRO A 74 -8.66 12.88 18.07
C PRO A 74 -9.15 13.83 16.99
N GLY A 75 -10.00 13.33 16.11
CA GLY A 75 -10.37 14.07 14.91
C GLY A 75 -11.23 13.29 13.95
N HIS A 76 -11.05 13.60 12.67
CA HIS A 76 -11.57 12.82 11.56
C HIS A 76 -10.65 12.97 10.35
N PHE A 77 -10.89 12.13 9.35
CA PHE A 77 -10.22 12.21 8.05
C PHE A 77 -11.18 12.67 6.96
N ARG A 78 -10.62 13.28 5.92
CA ARG A 78 -11.33 13.65 4.69
C ARG A 78 -10.50 13.28 3.47
N LEU A 79 -11.18 12.79 2.44
CA LEU A 79 -10.64 12.51 1.13
C LEU A 79 -11.20 13.49 0.10
N SER A 80 -10.32 14.07 -0.70
CA SER A 80 -10.68 15.04 -1.74
C SER A 80 -9.94 14.75 -3.04
N PHE A 81 -10.51 15.15 -4.17
CA PHE A 81 -9.95 14.93 -5.49
C PHE A 81 -10.02 16.21 -6.32
N ASP A 82 -8.96 16.45 -7.08
CA ASP A 82 -8.85 17.56 -8.03
C ASP A 82 -8.32 16.99 -9.36
N ALA A 83 -9.05 17.27 -10.45
CA ALA A 83 -8.75 16.73 -11.77
C ALA A 83 -7.56 17.43 -12.44
N GLU A 84 -7.28 18.66 -12.03
CA GLU A 84 -6.32 19.59 -12.64
C GLU A 84 -5.06 19.79 -11.81
N GLY A 85 -4.96 19.19 -10.62
CA GLY A 85 -3.80 19.35 -9.76
C GLY A 85 -4.23 19.32 -8.31
N ASP A 86 -3.90 20.36 -7.55
CA ASP A 86 -4.13 20.47 -6.12
C ASP A 86 -4.62 21.87 -5.69
N ASN A 87 -5.16 22.64 -6.62
CA ASN A 87 -5.63 24.02 -6.39
C ASN A 87 -7.11 24.10 -5.99
N GLY A 88 -7.86 23.01 -6.12
CA GLY A 88 -9.26 22.88 -5.72
C GLY A 88 -9.47 22.54 -4.24
N PHE A 89 -8.43 22.20 -3.50
CA PHE A 89 -8.54 21.81 -2.09
C PHE A 89 -8.72 23.00 -1.16
N VAL A 90 -9.69 22.90 -0.25
CA VAL A 90 -10.02 23.94 0.74
C VAL A 90 -10.08 23.33 2.13
N ASP A 91 -9.45 23.98 3.11
CA ASP A 91 -9.49 23.56 4.51
C ASP A 91 -10.91 23.69 5.07
N PRO A 92 -11.41 22.70 5.83
CA PRO A 92 -12.71 22.80 6.47
C PRO A 92 -12.70 23.89 7.56
N LYS A 93 -13.82 24.59 7.71
CA LYS A 93 -13.96 25.68 8.69
C LYS A 93 -14.57 25.17 9.98
N CYS A 94 -14.17 25.75 11.11
CA CYS A 94 -14.95 25.57 12.33
C CYS A 94 -16.21 26.45 12.31
N LEU A 95 -17.37 25.82 12.53
CA LEU A 95 -18.69 26.45 12.54
C LEU A 95 -19.13 26.86 13.95
N ASN A 96 -18.73 26.08 14.97
CA ASN A 96 -19.06 26.35 16.38
C ASN A 96 -18.09 25.59 17.30
N GLY A 97 -17.94 26.05 18.54
CA GLY A 97 -17.16 25.36 19.55
C GLY A 97 -15.65 25.33 19.25
N CYS A 98 -15.14 26.30 18.49
CA CYS A 98 -13.76 26.26 17.99
C CYS A 98 -12.70 26.24 19.09
N SER A 99 -13.03 26.74 20.28
CA SER A 99 -12.15 26.71 21.46
C SER A 99 -12.35 25.49 22.36
N THR A 100 -13.01 24.44 21.89
CA THR A 100 -13.23 23.19 22.64
C THR A 100 -12.53 22.02 21.95
N THR A 101 -12.45 20.88 22.65
CA THR A 101 -11.97 19.60 22.10
C THR A 101 -13.04 18.84 21.32
N SER A 102 -14.18 19.48 21.04
CA SER A 102 -15.28 18.92 20.24
C SER A 102 -15.88 20.02 19.36
N PRO A 103 -15.07 20.64 18.48
CA PRO A 103 -15.54 21.68 17.58
C PRO A 103 -16.50 21.08 16.55
N LYS A 104 -17.49 21.86 16.12
CA LYS A 104 -18.32 21.53 14.97
C LYS A 104 -17.59 22.01 13.72
N ILE A 105 -16.98 21.10 12.98
CA ILE A 105 -16.28 21.38 11.72
C ILE A 105 -17.25 21.23 10.53
N GLU A 106 -17.08 22.10 9.53
CA GLU A 106 -17.75 22.01 8.23
C GLU A 106 -17.36 20.73 7.51
N LEU A 107 -18.36 19.99 7.02
CA LEU A 107 -18.15 18.80 6.19
C LEU A 107 -18.53 19.13 4.74
N TYR A 108 -17.84 18.52 3.78
CA TYR A 108 -18.08 18.70 2.35
C TYR A 108 -18.01 20.18 1.94
N SER A 109 -16.90 20.83 2.27
CA SER A 109 -16.69 22.27 2.08
C SER A 109 -16.74 22.75 0.63
N ASN A 110 -16.57 21.85 -0.35
CA ASN A 110 -16.73 22.10 -1.78
C ASN A 110 -16.85 20.80 -2.58
N ASP A 111 -17.01 20.91 -3.89
CA ASP A 111 -17.18 19.77 -4.82
C ASP A 111 -15.93 18.89 -4.97
N SER A 112 -14.76 19.30 -4.46
CA SER A 112 -13.56 18.46 -4.46
C SER A 112 -13.64 17.34 -3.42
N VAL A 113 -14.50 17.46 -2.41
CA VAL A 113 -14.59 16.50 -1.31
C VAL A 113 -15.36 15.25 -1.76
N LEU A 114 -14.67 14.11 -1.85
CA LEU A 114 -15.27 12.82 -2.22
C LEU A 114 -15.89 12.12 -1.01
N LEU A 115 -15.24 12.21 0.15
CA LEU A 115 -15.69 11.59 1.39
C LEU A 115 -15.17 12.39 2.59
N ASP A 116 -16.06 12.72 3.52
CA ASP A 116 -15.75 13.54 4.70
C ASP A 116 -16.30 12.91 5.98
N GLY A 117 -15.78 13.35 7.13
CA GLY A 117 -16.19 12.87 8.44
C GLY A 117 -15.82 11.40 8.68
N ILE A 118 -14.75 10.91 8.05
CA ILE A 118 -14.26 9.54 8.25
C ILE A 118 -13.78 9.43 9.68
N ALA A 119 -14.42 8.55 10.45
CA ALA A 119 -14.15 8.40 11.87
C ALA A 119 -12.69 8.01 12.11
N ASP A 120 -12.08 8.67 13.09
CA ASP A 120 -10.78 8.33 13.63
C ASP A 120 -10.86 7.02 14.44
N THR A 121 -9.75 6.28 14.50
CA THR A 121 -9.66 5.14 15.42
C THR A 121 -9.17 5.63 16.79
N PRO A 122 -9.49 4.94 17.89
CA PRO A 122 -9.05 5.41 19.21
C PRO A 122 -7.54 5.20 19.50
N TYR A 123 -6.80 4.54 18.61
CA TYR A 123 -5.40 4.13 18.85
C TYR A 123 -4.45 4.44 17.70
N GLY A 124 -4.94 5.06 16.62
CA GLY A 124 -4.22 5.21 15.36
C GLY A 124 -4.01 3.87 14.63
N GLY A 125 -2.89 3.78 13.91
CA GLY A 125 -2.55 2.62 13.09
C GLY A 125 -3.09 2.70 11.67
N VAL A 126 -3.16 1.54 11.01
CA VAL A 126 -3.60 1.45 9.62
C VAL A 126 -5.11 1.64 9.54
N SER A 127 -5.53 2.61 8.75
CA SER A 127 -6.94 2.88 8.45
C SER A 127 -7.15 2.98 6.94
N GLY A 128 -8.41 2.88 6.52
CA GLY A 128 -8.76 3.05 5.13
C GLY A 128 -10.23 3.33 4.92
N ALA A 129 -10.55 3.92 3.78
CA ALA A 129 -11.91 4.19 3.35
C ALA A 129 -12.07 3.93 1.85
N GLN A 130 -13.21 3.35 1.48
CA GLN A 130 -13.56 3.16 0.07
C GLN A 130 -14.15 4.45 -0.50
N ILE A 131 -13.66 4.85 -1.68
CA ILE A 131 -14.20 5.96 -2.47
C ILE A 131 -14.39 5.52 -3.91
N THR A 132 -15.29 6.18 -4.62
CA THR A 132 -15.38 6.10 -6.08
C THR A 132 -14.70 7.32 -6.68
N LEU A 133 -13.73 7.09 -7.56
CA LEU A 133 -13.06 8.16 -8.30
C LEU A 133 -14.02 8.75 -9.35
N PRO A 134 -13.88 10.03 -9.72
CA PRO A 134 -14.66 10.59 -10.81
C PRO A 134 -14.48 9.81 -12.13
N ASP A 135 -15.56 9.62 -12.89
CA ASP A 135 -15.52 8.99 -14.22
C ASP A 135 -15.08 9.97 -15.30
N ILE A 136 -13.86 10.49 -15.12
CA ILE A 136 -13.16 11.39 -16.06
C ILE A 136 -11.74 10.88 -16.28
N GLU A 137 -11.15 11.21 -17.42
CA GLU A 137 -9.72 11.01 -17.65
C GLU A 137 -8.93 12.25 -17.25
N CYS A 138 -7.77 12.07 -16.62
CA CYS A 138 -6.90 13.14 -16.19
C CYS A 138 -5.44 12.69 -16.13
N ASP A 139 -4.52 13.54 -16.60
CA ASP A 139 -3.09 13.24 -16.61
C ASP A 139 -2.34 13.75 -15.36
N ARG A 140 -2.98 14.68 -14.62
CA ARG A 140 -2.34 15.44 -13.54
C ARG A 140 -3.19 15.61 -12.30
N CYS A 141 -4.16 14.74 -12.11
CA CYS A 141 -5.06 14.78 -10.98
C CYS A 141 -4.36 14.40 -9.66
N THR A 142 -4.92 14.87 -8.56
CA THR A 142 -4.41 14.62 -7.20
C THR A 142 -5.55 14.12 -6.33
N LEU A 143 -5.23 13.14 -5.48
CA LEU A 143 -6.08 12.76 -4.35
C LEU A 143 -5.44 13.30 -3.07
N GLN A 144 -6.20 14.01 -2.25
CA GLN A 144 -5.78 14.52 -0.95
C GLN A 144 -6.41 13.70 0.16
N LEU A 145 -5.60 13.35 1.16
CA LEU A 145 -6.02 12.94 2.49
C LEU A 145 -5.67 14.08 3.45
N ILE A 146 -6.63 14.50 4.25
CA ILE A 146 -6.35 15.32 5.44
C ILE A 146 -6.80 14.63 6.71
N GLN A 147 -6.05 14.86 7.79
CA GLN A 147 -6.49 14.60 9.15
C GLN A 147 -6.80 15.93 9.82
N VAL A 148 -8.04 16.09 10.28
CA VAL A 148 -8.51 17.28 11.00
C VAL A 148 -8.46 16.99 12.49
N MET A 149 -7.62 17.71 13.22
CA MET A 149 -7.34 17.46 14.63
C MET A 149 -8.15 18.39 15.55
N TYR A 150 -8.65 17.86 16.67
CA TYR A 150 -9.48 18.60 17.64
C TYR A 150 -8.79 18.82 18.99
N ASP A 151 -7.61 18.25 19.18
CA ASP A 151 -6.92 18.17 20.47
C ASP A 151 -6.15 19.45 20.86
N LYS A 152 -6.09 20.45 19.97
CA LYS A 152 -5.40 21.73 20.16
C LYS A 152 -6.35 22.93 20.02
N PRO A 153 -7.31 23.14 20.93
CA PRO A 153 -8.15 24.33 20.88
C PRO A 153 -7.32 25.62 21.08
N PRO A 154 -7.64 26.72 20.35
CA PRO A 154 -8.70 26.80 19.36
C PRO A 154 -8.31 26.18 18.01
N TYR A 155 -9.26 25.51 17.36
CA TYR A 155 -9.13 25.07 15.97
C TYR A 155 -8.94 26.28 15.05
N VAL A 156 -7.84 26.31 14.30
CA VAL A 156 -7.46 27.39 13.39
C VAL A 156 -7.09 26.88 11.99
N THR A 157 -7.65 27.53 10.96
CA THR A 157 -7.31 27.29 9.55
C THR A 157 -7.10 28.60 8.77
N PRO A 158 -6.05 28.70 7.93
CA PRO A 158 -4.91 27.78 7.83
C PRO A 158 -4.11 27.77 9.15
N GLY A 159 -3.57 26.62 9.55
CA GLY A 159 -2.96 26.45 10.87
C GLY A 159 -2.35 25.07 11.12
N ASN A 160 -2.15 24.75 12.40
CA ASN A 160 -1.48 23.51 12.84
C ASN A 160 -2.46 22.37 13.18
N ASP A 161 -3.74 22.53 12.84
CA ASP A 161 -4.84 21.61 13.18
C ASP A 161 -5.22 20.70 12.02
N ILE A 162 -4.45 20.74 10.93
CA ILE A 162 -4.63 19.84 9.79
C ILE A 162 -3.28 19.24 9.40
N TYR A 163 -3.30 17.95 9.11
CA TYR A 163 -2.24 17.26 8.39
C TYR A 163 -2.67 16.98 6.96
N TYR A 164 -1.72 17.10 6.03
CA TYR A 164 -1.96 17.03 4.60
C TYR A 164 -1.11 15.96 3.94
N GLN A 165 -1.74 15.07 3.18
CA GLN A 165 -1.08 14.09 2.33
C GLN A 165 -1.74 14.14 0.95
N CYS A 166 -0.95 14.03 -0.11
CA CYS A 166 -1.45 13.96 -1.47
C CYS A 166 -0.85 12.76 -2.19
N ALA A 167 -1.60 12.18 -3.11
CA ALA A 167 -1.11 11.22 -4.09
C ALA A 167 -1.33 11.75 -5.50
N ASP A 168 -0.33 11.56 -6.36
CA ASP A 168 -0.39 11.96 -7.76
C ASP A 168 -1.02 10.86 -8.59
N LEU A 169 -2.10 11.18 -9.30
CA LEU A 169 -2.89 10.21 -10.07
C LEU A 169 -2.88 10.52 -11.56
N VAL A 170 -3.07 9.46 -12.34
CA VAL A 170 -3.55 9.53 -13.72
C VAL A 170 -4.79 8.64 -13.81
N LEU A 171 -5.90 9.19 -14.25
CA LEU A 171 -7.08 8.40 -14.60
C LEU A 171 -7.10 8.21 -16.12
N ARG A 172 -6.97 6.98 -16.57
CA ARG A 172 -6.90 6.65 -18.00
C ARG A 172 -7.61 5.34 -18.26
N ARG A 173 -8.49 5.34 -19.26
CA ARG A 173 -9.19 4.12 -19.67
C ARG A 173 -8.22 3.13 -20.30
N SER A 174 -8.25 1.89 -19.85
CA SER A 174 -7.62 0.81 -20.59
C SER A 174 -8.30 0.67 -21.95
N VAL A 175 -7.52 0.83 -23.03
CA VAL A 175 -8.00 0.43 -24.35
C VAL A 175 -8.13 -1.08 -24.33
N ALA A 176 -9.36 -1.58 -24.35
CA ALA A 176 -9.60 -3.00 -24.53
C ALA A 176 -8.87 -3.44 -25.81
N LEU A 177 -7.91 -4.36 -25.68
CA LEU A 177 -7.36 -5.03 -26.85
C LEU A 177 -8.54 -5.64 -27.63
N PRO A 178 -8.61 -5.49 -28.97
CA PRO A 178 -9.65 -6.12 -29.73
C PRO A 178 -9.61 -7.62 -29.42
N THR A 179 -10.70 -8.16 -28.88
CA THR A 179 -10.85 -9.59 -28.66
C THR A 179 -10.48 -10.29 -29.96
N PRO A 180 -9.52 -11.24 -29.98
CA PRO A 180 -9.20 -11.95 -31.21
C PRO A 180 -10.47 -12.61 -31.70
N THR A 181 -10.96 -12.15 -32.85
CA THR A 181 -12.08 -12.79 -33.53
C THR A 181 -11.69 -14.25 -33.75
N PRO A 182 -12.51 -15.24 -33.37
CA PRO A 182 -12.18 -16.63 -33.62
C PRO A 182 -11.92 -16.79 -35.12
N SER A 183 -10.67 -17.11 -35.46
CA SER A 183 -10.28 -17.40 -36.84
C SER A 183 -11.17 -18.54 -37.35
N PRO A 184 -11.76 -18.45 -38.55
CA PRO A 184 -12.61 -19.49 -39.07
C PRO A 184 -11.80 -20.79 -39.17
N THR A 185 -12.21 -21.78 -38.39
CA THR A 185 -11.69 -23.15 -38.43
C THR A 185 -11.75 -23.66 -39.87
N MET A 186 -10.58 -23.82 -40.51
CA MET A 186 -10.53 -24.51 -41.79
C MET A 186 -10.94 -25.97 -41.58
N SER A 187 -12.02 -26.35 -42.26
CA SER A 187 -12.53 -27.71 -42.36
C SER A 187 -11.47 -28.63 -42.98
N PRO A 188 -11.18 -29.82 -42.42
CA PRO A 188 -10.24 -30.74 -43.04
C PRO A 188 -10.81 -31.38 -44.30
N SER A 189 -9.96 -31.46 -45.33
CA SER A 189 -10.16 -32.12 -46.62
C SER A 189 -10.08 -33.65 -46.46
N PRO A 190 -10.84 -34.47 -47.23
CA PRO A 190 -10.74 -35.93 -47.14
C PRO A 190 -9.47 -36.43 -47.85
N GLU A 191 -8.55 -37.05 -47.10
CA GLU A 191 -7.34 -37.66 -47.64
C GLU A 191 -7.45 -39.21 -47.69
N LEU A 192 -6.92 -39.76 -48.79
CA LEU A 192 -6.89 -41.16 -49.24
C LEU A 192 -5.89 -42.00 -48.42
N PRO A 193 -6.09 -43.32 -48.19
CA PRO A 193 -5.34 -44.07 -47.18
C PRO A 193 -3.89 -44.35 -47.58
N THR A 194 -2.95 -44.03 -46.68
CA THR A 194 -1.55 -44.48 -46.69
C THR A 194 -1.35 -45.58 -45.63
N PRO A 195 -0.34 -46.46 -45.78
CA PRO A 195 -0.30 -47.75 -45.10
C PRO A 195 0.12 -47.66 -43.63
N THR A 196 -0.50 -48.56 -42.88
CA THR A 196 -0.32 -48.89 -41.47
C THR A 196 1.14 -49.04 -41.05
N SER A 197 1.68 -48.02 -40.38
CA SER A 197 2.73 -48.22 -39.38
C SER A 197 2.09 -48.26 -38.00
N SER A 198 2.23 -49.42 -37.34
CA SER A 198 1.78 -49.69 -35.98
C SER A 198 2.30 -48.63 -34.99
N PRO A 199 1.45 -47.93 -34.23
CA PRO A 199 1.91 -47.02 -33.19
C PRO A 199 2.44 -47.82 -32.00
N THR A 200 3.73 -47.69 -31.74
CA THR A 200 4.32 -47.98 -30.43
C THR A 200 3.63 -47.09 -29.41
N ALA A 201 3.15 -47.69 -28.32
CA ALA A 201 2.48 -46.98 -27.23
C ALA A 201 3.34 -45.80 -26.73
N PRO A 202 2.77 -44.59 -26.54
CA PRO A 202 3.48 -43.50 -25.90
C PRO A 202 3.82 -43.89 -24.45
N PRO A 203 5.00 -43.52 -23.92
CA PRO A 203 5.25 -43.66 -22.50
C PRO A 203 4.20 -42.82 -21.74
N SER A 204 3.58 -43.44 -20.74
CA SER A 204 2.72 -42.77 -19.77
C SER A 204 3.46 -41.55 -19.22
N ALA A 205 2.93 -40.35 -19.49
CA ALA A 205 3.48 -39.11 -18.94
C ALA A 205 3.57 -39.26 -17.42
N THR A 206 4.79 -39.19 -16.91
CA THR A 206 5.03 -39.04 -15.48
C THR A 206 4.40 -37.72 -15.05
N PRO A 207 3.63 -37.67 -13.94
CA PRO A 207 3.14 -36.41 -13.39
C PRO A 207 4.30 -35.42 -13.26
N PRO A 208 4.12 -34.13 -13.65
CA PRO A 208 5.16 -33.13 -13.41
C PRO A 208 5.51 -33.16 -11.92
N THR A 209 6.79 -33.21 -11.62
CA THR A 209 7.27 -33.09 -10.25
C THR A 209 6.77 -31.74 -9.71
N PRO A 210 6.04 -31.69 -8.59
CA PRO A 210 5.55 -30.43 -8.05
C PRO A 210 6.75 -29.52 -7.80
N VAL A 211 6.75 -28.36 -8.47
CA VAL A 211 7.80 -27.36 -8.33
C VAL A 211 7.63 -26.76 -6.94
N ARG A 212 8.48 -27.17 -6.00
CA ARG A 212 8.53 -26.56 -4.66
C ARG A 212 9.07 -25.14 -4.81
N CYS A 213 8.28 -24.15 -4.40
CA CYS A 213 8.72 -22.77 -4.32
C CYS A 213 8.80 -22.32 -2.87
N VAL A 214 9.64 -21.31 -2.64
CA VAL A 214 9.79 -20.71 -1.31
C VAL A 214 8.46 -20.13 -0.87
N GLY A 215 7.98 -20.54 0.31
CA GLY A 215 6.72 -20.09 0.89
C GLY A 215 5.45 -20.85 0.47
N ASP A 216 5.54 -21.86 -0.41
CA ASP A 216 4.41 -22.75 -0.75
C ASP A 216 4.42 -23.93 0.24
N CYS A 217 3.53 -23.86 1.21
CA CYS A 217 3.42 -24.77 2.34
C CYS A 217 2.52 -25.97 2.02
N ASP A 218 1.46 -25.75 1.23
CA ASP A 218 0.50 -26.80 0.87
C ASP A 218 0.88 -27.57 -0.41
N GLN A 219 1.94 -27.12 -1.09
CA GLN A 219 2.51 -27.68 -2.33
C GLN A 219 1.54 -27.65 -3.51
N ASP A 220 0.64 -26.67 -3.55
CA ASP A 220 -0.30 -26.48 -4.65
C ASP A 220 0.29 -25.71 -5.86
N GLY A 221 1.53 -25.22 -5.72
CA GLY A 221 2.26 -24.52 -6.78
C GLY A 221 2.00 -23.02 -6.84
N ALA A 222 1.35 -22.45 -5.83
CA ALA A 222 1.20 -21.01 -5.63
C ALA A 222 1.58 -20.62 -4.20
N VAL A 223 1.89 -19.34 -3.99
CA VAL A 223 2.07 -18.78 -2.63
C VAL A 223 0.92 -17.83 -2.35
N LYS A 224 0.06 -18.17 -1.39
CA LYS A 224 -1.11 -17.39 -1.00
C LYS A 224 -0.84 -16.50 0.21
N VAL A 225 -1.74 -15.56 0.45
CA VAL A 225 -1.63 -14.61 1.58
C VAL A 225 -1.61 -15.33 2.93
N ASP A 226 -2.38 -16.41 3.09
CA ASP A 226 -2.39 -17.20 4.32
C ASP A 226 -1.05 -17.91 4.58
N GLU A 227 -0.34 -18.30 3.54
CA GLU A 227 1.01 -18.85 3.65
C GLU A 227 2.03 -17.77 3.99
N LEU A 228 1.92 -16.56 3.41
CA LEU A 228 2.77 -15.42 3.79
C LEU A 228 2.57 -15.02 5.26
N ILE A 229 1.33 -15.03 5.76
CA ILE A 229 1.04 -14.79 7.19
C ILE A 229 1.68 -15.88 8.06
N LEU A 230 1.61 -17.14 7.61
CA LEU A 230 2.28 -18.26 8.28
C LEU A 230 3.80 -18.03 8.34
N GLY A 231 4.43 -17.63 7.23
CA GLY A 231 5.85 -17.28 7.19
C GLY A 231 6.23 -16.17 8.16
N VAL A 232 5.44 -15.10 8.26
CA VAL A 232 5.67 -14.02 9.24
C VAL A 232 5.58 -14.55 10.66
N ASN A 233 4.61 -15.43 10.98
CA ASN A 233 4.52 -16.03 12.31
C ASN A 233 5.71 -16.94 12.63
N ILE A 234 6.30 -17.62 11.63
CA ILE A 234 7.53 -18.41 11.79
C ILE A 234 8.72 -17.48 12.06
N ALA A 235 8.88 -16.41 11.27
CA ALA A 235 9.94 -15.41 11.45
C ALA A 235 9.89 -14.72 12.83
N LEU A 236 8.69 -14.54 13.39
CA LEU A 236 8.48 -13.97 14.73
C LEU A 236 8.67 -15.01 15.86
N GLY A 237 8.95 -16.27 15.56
CA GLY A 237 9.10 -17.36 16.55
C GLY A 237 7.79 -17.76 17.22
N ILE A 238 6.64 -17.38 16.64
CA ILE A 238 5.30 -17.73 17.14
C ILE A 238 4.91 -19.13 16.66
N THR A 239 5.30 -19.49 15.44
CA THR A 239 5.10 -20.81 14.83
C THR A 239 6.44 -21.47 14.58
N ALA A 240 6.52 -22.79 14.73
CA ALA A 240 7.76 -23.52 14.46
C ALA A 240 7.99 -23.71 12.95
N ILE A 241 9.26 -23.73 12.54
CA ILE A 241 9.66 -23.80 11.12
C ILE A 241 9.26 -25.12 10.45
N ASP A 242 9.06 -26.18 11.24
CA ASP A 242 8.60 -27.49 10.78
C ASP A 242 7.17 -27.46 10.23
N VAL A 243 6.37 -26.44 10.57
CA VAL A 243 5.03 -26.22 10.04
C VAL A 243 5.09 -25.86 8.55
N CYS A 244 6.11 -25.12 8.12
CA CYS A 244 6.34 -24.81 6.71
C CYS A 244 7.83 -24.64 6.41
N PRO A 245 8.56 -25.74 6.15
CA PRO A 245 9.99 -25.69 5.84
C PRO A 245 10.32 -24.99 4.52
N SER A 246 9.32 -24.76 3.65
CA SER A 246 9.56 -24.06 2.37
C SER A 246 9.89 -22.58 2.55
N PHE A 247 9.67 -22.00 3.75
CA PHE A 247 10.15 -20.66 4.06
C PHE A 247 11.66 -20.62 4.36
N ASP A 248 12.33 -21.73 4.62
CA ASP A 248 13.79 -21.76 4.84
C ASP A 248 14.52 -22.02 3.52
N ALA A 249 14.66 -20.98 2.70
CA ALA A 249 15.19 -21.13 1.35
C ALA A 249 16.70 -21.44 1.33
N ASN A 250 17.43 -20.95 2.33
CA ASN A 250 18.88 -21.12 2.45
C ASN A 250 19.27 -22.30 3.37
N SER A 251 18.30 -22.98 3.99
CA SER A 251 18.48 -24.12 4.89
C SER A 251 19.36 -23.79 6.11
N ASP A 252 19.16 -22.61 6.69
CA ASP A 252 19.88 -22.14 7.89
C ASP A 252 19.10 -22.33 9.20
N ASP A 253 17.98 -23.07 9.14
CA ASP A 253 17.04 -23.35 10.22
C ASP A 253 16.33 -22.09 10.77
N ALA A 254 16.30 -21.00 9.99
CA ALA A 254 15.58 -19.78 10.33
C ALA A 254 14.73 -19.26 9.16
N VAL A 255 13.73 -18.44 9.48
CA VAL A 255 13.00 -17.65 8.49
C VAL A 255 13.35 -16.18 8.72
N THR A 256 14.07 -15.61 7.77
CA THR A 256 14.51 -14.22 7.79
C THR A 256 13.63 -13.34 6.90
N VAL A 257 13.86 -12.03 6.93
CA VAL A 257 13.18 -11.10 6.01
C VAL A 257 13.51 -11.41 4.56
N ASP A 258 14.72 -11.90 4.26
CA ASP A 258 15.12 -12.26 2.90
C ASP A 258 14.29 -13.43 2.36
N ASP A 259 13.96 -14.39 3.22
CA ASP A 259 13.07 -15.51 2.88
C ASP A 259 11.63 -15.06 2.64
N LEU A 260 11.12 -14.13 3.46
CA LEU A 260 9.80 -13.55 3.28
C LEU A 260 9.69 -12.75 1.98
N ILE A 261 10.75 -12.03 1.61
CA ILE A 261 10.82 -11.33 0.32
C ILE A 261 10.86 -12.33 -0.83
N ALA A 262 11.61 -13.42 -0.70
CA ALA A 262 11.63 -14.48 -1.71
C ALA A 262 10.23 -15.09 -1.92
N ALA A 263 9.53 -15.42 -0.83
CA ALA A 263 8.15 -15.91 -0.88
C ALA A 263 7.16 -14.88 -1.47
N LEU A 264 7.27 -13.60 -1.12
CA LEU A 264 6.43 -12.53 -1.68
C LEU A 264 6.60 -12.41 -3.20
N ASN A 265 7.84 -12.51 -3.70
CA ASN A 265 8.10 -12.50 -5.14
C ASN A 265 7.47 -13.71 -5.85
N ARG A 266 7.34 -14.86 -5.16
CA ARG A 266 6.61 -16.04 -5.65
C ARG A 266 5.10 -15.88 -5.55
N ALA A 267 4.58 -15.17 -4.57
CA ALA A 267 3.16 -14.82 -4.53
C ALA A 267 2.75 -13.92 -5.71
N MET A 268 3.69 -13.12 -6.22
CA MET A 268 3.49 -12.29 -7.40
C MET A 268 3.71 -13.02 -8.73
N SER A 269 4.35 -14.19 -8.72
CA SER A 269 4.74 -14.95 -9.92
C SER A 269 4.52 -16.44 -9.69
N ASP A 270 3.54 -17.07 -10.35
CA ASP A 270 3.24 -18.50 -10.21
C ASP A 270 4.52 -19.36 -10.19
N CYS A 271 4.60 -20.33 -9.28
CA CYS A 271 5.83 -21.08 -9.01
C CYS A 271 6.39 -21.82 -10.22
N ALA A 272 5.55 -22.09 -11.23
CA ALA A 272 5.92 -22.68 -12.50
C ALA A 272 6.84 -21.80 -13.36
N THR A 273 6.87 -20.48 -13.16
CA THR A 273 7.66 -19.56 -14.00
C THR A 273 9.08 -19.30 -13.48
N ALA A 274 9.39 -19.69 -12.24
CA ALA A 274 10.64 -19.34 -11.57
C ALA A 274 11.68 -20.49 -11.51
N ALA A 275 11.45 -21.63 -12.17
CA ALA A 275 12.43 -22.71 -12.32
C ALA A 275 13.46 -22.46 -13.46
N GLN A 276 13.47 -21.27 -14.06
CA GLN A 276 14.42 -20.87 -15.10
C GLN A 276 15.17 -19.59 -14.71
N LEU A 277 16.01 -19.64 -13.68
CA LEU A 277 17.25 -18.86 -13.58
C LEU A 277 18.25 -19.60 -12.69
#